data_AF-G9KLH2-F1
#
_entry.id   AF-G9KLH2-F1
#
_cell.length_a   1.000
_cell.length_b   1.000
_cell.length_c   1.000
_cell.angle_alpha   90.00
_cell.angle_beta   90.00
_cell.angle_gamma   90.00
#
_symmetry.space_group_name_H-M   'P 1'
#
loop_
_entity.id
_entity.type
_entity.pdbx_description
1 polymer ?
#
loop_
_entity_poly.entity_id
_entity_poly.type
_entity_poly.pdbx_seq_one_letter_code
_entity_poly.pdbx_strand_id
1 'polypeptide(L)'
;GSLVRKPTPHRSISTKVLLTEGEDTPFSEHCRHYEDSYRRLQAEIQNLKDQVQELHRDLTKHHSLIEAEIMGDLLHKSLQVDAQIASEYASLQGMRAVFQEIWEESYQRVANEQEIY
;
A
#
# COMPACT_ATOMS: atom_id res chain seq x y z
N GLY A 1 43.39 44.05 22.68
CA GLY A 1 41.94 43.77 22.67
C GLY A 1 41.71 42.44 22.00
N SER A 2 41.18 41.47 22.73
CA SER A 2 40.99 40.10 22.24
C SER A 2 39.81 40.03 21.26
N LEU A 3 40.06 39.51 20.05
CA LEU A 3 39.03 39.24 19.05
C LEU A 3 38.22 38.01 19.49
N VAL A 4 37.09 38.26 20.16
CA VAL A 4 36.11 37.23 20.49
C VAL A 4 35.46 36.74 19.19
N ARG A 5 35.87 35.56 18.75
CA ARG A 5 35.23 34.81 17.66
C ARG A 5 33.82 34.41 18.12
N LYS A 6 32.78 35.01 17.54
CA LYS A 6 31.38 34.61 17.77
C LYS A 6 31.21 33.14 17.34
N PRO A 7 30.54 32.30 18.14
CA PRO A 7 30.19 30.95 17.72
C PRO A 7 29.26 31.03 16.50
N THR A 8 29.62 30.31 15.44
CA THR A 8 28.78 30.10 14.26
C THR A 8 27.42 29.56 14.72
N PRO A 9 26.28 30.07 14.25
CA PRO A 9 25.00 29.52 14.61
C PRO A 9 24.93 28.09 14.06
N HIS A 10 24.91 27.10 14.96
CA HIS A 10 24.52 25.74 14.59
C HIS A 10 23.12 25.83 13.99
N ARG A 11 23.05 25.71 12.66
CA ARG A 11 21.78 25.54 11.95
C ARG A 11 21.21 24.23 12.46
N SER A 12 20.27 24.29 13.42
CA SER A 12 19.50 23.13 13.81
C SER A 12 18.79 22.64 12.55
N ILE A 13 19.26 21.53 12.01
CA ILE A 13 18.54 20.83 10.96
C ILE A 13 17.29 20.31 11.66
N SER A 14 16.15 20.93 11.37
CA SER A 14 14.87 20.51 11.95
C SER A 14 14.71 19.02 11.68
N THR A 15 14.38 18.23 12.70
CA THR A 15 14.12 16.78 12.60
C THR A 15 13.11 16.46 11.49
N LYS A 16 12.25 17.41 11.14
CA LYS A 16 11.36 17.31 9.97
C LYS A 16 12.12 17.11 8.66
N VAL A 17 13.26 17.76 8.47
CA VAL A 17 14.09 17.66 7.25
C VAL A 17 14.72 16.28 7.09
N LEU A 18 15.07 15.59 8.17
CA LEU A 18 15.64 14.23 8.12
C LEU A 18 14.59 13.16 7.76
N LEU A 19 13.31 13.42 8.08
CA LEU A 19 12.19 12.51 7.78
C LEU A 19 11.51 12.83 6.43
N THR A 20 11.90 13.93 5.78
CA THR A 20 11.28 14.43 4.53
C THR A 20 12.17 14.24 3.29
N GLU A 21 12.93 13.16 3.19
CA GLU A 21 13.34 12.67 1.86
C GLU A 21 12.09 12.08 1.17
N GLY A 22 11.18 12.99 0.84
CA GLY A 22 9.89 12.73 0.22
C GLY A 22 10.05 12.54 -1.28
N GLU A 23 9.68 11.34 -1.72
CA GLU A 23 9.03 10.92 -2.98
C GLU A 23 9.46 9.49 -3.34
N ASP A 24 10.69 9.08 -2.96
CA ASP A 24 11.28 7.77 -3.32
C ASP A 24 11.80 6.98 -2.10
N THR A 25 11.00 6.91 -1.03
CA THR A 25 11.28 5.93 0.04
C THR A 25 10.67 4.57 -0.33
N PRO A 26 11.26 3.45 0.12
CA PRO A 26 10.65 2.12 -0.04
C PRO A 26 9.22 2.05 0.51
N PHE A 27 8.91 2.83 1.55
CA PHE A 27 7.57 2.93 2.14
C PHE A 27 6.60 3.66 1.21
N SER A 28 6.96 4.84 0.70
CA SER A 28 6.11 5.60 -0.22
C SER A 28 5.87 4.85 -1.53
N GLU A 29 6.87 4.15 -2.05
CA GLU A 29 6.73 3.30 -3.24
C GLU A 29 5.77 2.13 -2.98
N HIS A 30 5.92 1.44 -1.85
CA HIS A 30 5.02 0.37 -1.46
C HIS A 30 3.58 0.85 -1.29
N CYS A 31 3.35 2.01 -0.67
CA CYS A 31 2.01 2.58 -0.53
C CYS A 31 1.36 2.86 -1.89
N ARG A 32 2.11 3.39 -2.87
CA ARG A 32 1.61 3.62 -4.23
C ARG A 32 1.21 2.30 -4.90
N HIS A 33 2.09 1.30 -4.88
CA HIS A 33 1.82 -0.01 -5.47
C HIS A 33 0.63 -0.72 -4.80
N TYR A 34 0.52 -0.62 -3.48
CA TYR A 34 -0.62 -1.15 -2.73
C TYR A 34 -1.92 -0.46 -3.15
N GLU A 35 -1.93 0.87 -3.24
CA GLU A 35 -3.13 1.62 -3.62
C GLU A 35 -3.58 1.30 -5.05
N ASP A 36 -2.63 1.21 -5.99
CA ASP A 36 -2.92 0.84 -7.38
C ASP A 36 -3.50 -0.57 -7.48
N SER A 37 -2.92 -1.52 -6.75
CA SER A 37 -3.38 -2.92 -6.73
C SER A 37 -4.75 -3.04 -6.05
N TYR A 38 -4.97 -2.33 -4.95
CA TYR A 38 -6.26 -2.24 -4.28
C TYR A 38 -7.34 -1.69 -5.21
N ARG A 39 -7.05 -0.59 -5.92
CA ARG A 39 -8.01 0.04 -6.84
C ARG A 39 -8.36 -0.88 -8.01
N ARG A 40 -7.37 -1.62 -8.54
CA ARG A 40 -7.58 -2.63 -9.57
C ARG A 40 -8.48 -3.78 -9.07
N LEU A 41 -8.12 -4.39 -7.93
CA LEU A 41 -8.89 -5.49 -7.34
C LEU A 41 -10.33 -5.06 -7.02
N GLN A 42 -10.51 -3.84 -6.51
CA GLN A 42 -11.84 -3.30 -6.24
C GLN A 42 -12.69 -3.20 -7.52
N ALA A 43 -12.10 -2.76 -8.64
CA ALA A 43 -12.79 -2.70 -9.92
C ALA A 43 -13.15 -4.11 -10.44
N GLU A 44 -12.25 -5.08 -10.30
CA GLU A 44 -12.48 -6.48 -10.70
C GLU A 44 -13.59 -7.13 -9.86
N ILE A 45 -13.59 -6.94 -8.54
CA ILE A 45 -14.65 -7.43 -7.64
C ILE A 45 -16.01 -6.81 -8.00
N GLN A 46 -16.03 -5.50 -8.26
CA GLN A 46 -17.27 -4.82 -8.63
C GLN A 46 -17.79 -5.32 -9.98
N ASN A 47 -16.90 -5.54 -10.95
CA ASN A 47 -17.26 -6.12 -12.24
C ASN A 47 -17.79 -7.56 -12.12
N LEU A 48 -17.19 -8.38 -11.26
CA LEU A 48 -17.69 -9.73 -10.96
C LEU A 48 -19.07 -9.69 -10.33
N LYS A 49 -19.28 -8.82 -9.34
CA LYS A 49 -20.57 -8.62 -8.71
C LYS A 49 -21.65 -8.25 -9.74
N ASP A 50 -21.35 -7.31 -10.63
CA ASP A 50 -22.30 -6.87 -11.65
C ASP A 50 -22.66 -8.00 -12.61
N GLN A 51 -21.69 -8.80 -13.04
CA GLN A 51 -21.92 -10.01 -13.86
C GLN A 51 -22.77 -11.06 -13.13
N VAL A 52 -22.50 -11.33 -11.85
CA VAL A 52 -23.30 -12.28 -11.05
C VAL A 52 -24.74 -11.80 -10.90
N GLN A 53 -24.93 -10.50 -10.66
CA GLN A 53 -26.26 -9.92 -10.50
C GLN A 53 -27.05 -9.95 -11.81
N GLU A 54 -26.39 -9.70 -12.95
CA GLU A 54 -26.97 -9.86 -14.28
C GLU A 54 -27.38 -11.30 -14.55
N LEU A 55 -26.48 -12.26 -14.29
CA LEU A 55 -26.76 -13.67 -14.47
C LEU A 55 -27.95 -14.13 -13.62
N HIS A 56 -27.99 -13.68 -12.36
CA HIS A 56 -29.11 -13.96 -11.46
C HIS A 56 -30.43 -13.36 -11.98
N ARG A 57 -30.40 -12.14 -12.52
CA ARG A 57 -31.57 -11.48 -13.12
C ARG A 57 -32.06 -12.24 -14.35
N ASP A 58 -31.16 -12.70 -15.20
CA ASP A 58 -31.53 -13.45 -16.40
C ASP A 58 -32.18 -14.79 -16.05
N LEU A 59 -31.66 -15.47 -15.03
CA LEU A 59 -32.27 -16.70 -14.53
C LEU A 59 -33.66 -16.47 -13.90
N THR A 60 -33.77 -15.50 -13.01
CA THR A 60 -34.95 -15.37 -12.12
C THR A 60 -36.04 -14.49 -12.70
N LYS A 61 -35.67 -13.38 -13.35
CA LYS A 61 -36.62 -12.43 -13.94
C LYS A 61 -36.93 -12.80 -15.38
N HIS A 62 -35.91 -13.12 -16.16
CA HIS A 62 -36.06 -13.39 -17.58
C HIS A 62 -36.26 -14.88 -17.89
N HIS A 63 -36.15 -15.77 -16.89
CA HIS A 63 -36.30 -17.22 -17.04
C HIS A 63 -35.40 -17.79 -18.15
N SER A 64 -34.25 -17.17 -18.36
CA SER A 64 -33.28 -17.53 -19.39
C SER A 64 -32.49 -18.76 -18.95
N LEU A 65 -32.19 -19.63 -19.90
CA LEU A 65 -31.25 -20.73 -19.68
C LEU A 65 -29.83 -20.14 -19.69
N ILE A 66 -29.05 -20.47 -18.66
CA ILE A 66 -27.66 -20.04 -18.53
C ILE A 66 -26.75 -21.13 -19.06
N GLU A 67 -25.82 -20.77 -19.94
CA GLU A 67 -24.76 -21.66 -20.38
C GLU A 67 -23.78 -21.93 -19.24
N ALA A 68 -23.45 -23.21 -19.02
CA ALA A 68 -22.55 -23.62 -17.95
C ALA A 68 -21.14 -23.00 -18.08
N GLU A 69 -20.72 -22.70 -19.32
CA GLU A 69 -19.45 -22.05 -19.62
C GLU A 69 -19.37 -20.64 -19.00
N ILE A 70 -20.44 -19.84 -19.09
CA ILE A 70 -20.51 -18.50 -18.50
C ILE A 70 -20.31 -18.57 -16.97
N MET A 71 -20.96 -19.55 -16.33
CA MET A 71 -20.83 -19.74 -14.89
C MET A 71 -19.44 -20.24 -14.49
N GLY A 72 -18.85 -21.12 -15.31
CA GLY A 72 -17.48 -21.61 -15.14
C GLY A 72 -16.45 -20.50 -15.26
N ASP A 73 -16.57 -19.63 -16.26
CA ASP A 73 -15.70 -18.47 -16.47
C ASP A 73 -15.79 -17.49 -15.31
N LEU A 74 -17.00 -17.25 -14.81
CA LEU A 74 -17.22 -16.35 -13.68
C LEU A 74 -16.57 -16.91 -12.41
N LEU A 75 -16.74 -18.21 -12.14
CA LEU A 75 -16.08 -18.88 -11.02
C LEU A 75 -14.56 -18.82 -11.14
N HIS A 76 -14.02 -19.05 -12.34
CA HIS A 76 -12.59 -18.98 -12.59
C HIS A 76 -12.03 -17.58 -12.29
N LYS A 77 -12.69 -16.54 -12.78
CA LYS A 77 -12.31 -15.14 -12.49
C LYS A 77 -12.41 -14.82 -11.00
N SER A 78 -13.43 -15.30 -10.29
CA SER A 78 -13.53 -15.13 -8.84
C SER A 78 -12.35 -15.76 -8.09
N LEU A 79 -11.98 -17.00 -8.44
CA LEU A 79 -10.83 -17.68 -7.85
C LEU A 79 -9.50 -16.96 -8.16
N GLN A 80 -9.38 -16.38 -9.36
CA GLN A 80 -8.22 -15.60 -9.74
C GLN A 80 -8.07 -14.34 -8.87
N VAL A 81 -9.17 -13.60 -8.66
CA VAL A 81 -9.18 -12.41 -7.79
C VAL A 81 -8.84 -12.79 -6.35
N ASP A 82 -9.39 -13.89 -5.83
CA ASP A 82 -9.06 -14.40 -4.49
C ASP A 82 -7.56 -14.71 -4.34
N ALA A 83 -6.96 -15.36 -5.35
CA ALA A 83 -5.53 -15.66 -5.36
C ALA A 83 -4.68 -14.37 -5.38
N GLN A 84 -5.10 -13.35 -6.14
CA GLN A 84 -4.44 -12.05 -6.16
C GLN A 84 -4.54 -11.34 -4.81
N ILE A 85 -5.71 -11.32 -4.16
CA ILE A 85 -5.89 -10.76 -2.81
C ILE A 85 -4.94 -11.44 -1.82
N ALA A 86 -4.85 -12.77 -1.86
CA ALA A 86 -3.94 -13.53 -1.00
C ALA A 86 -2.46 -13.17 -1.24
N SER A 87 -2.08 -12.98 -2.51
CA SER A 87 -0.73 -12.54 -2.89
C SER A 87 -0.42 -11.13 -2.39
N GLU A 88 -1.32 -10.17 -2.58
CA GLU A 88 -1.16 -8.80 -2.08
C GLU A 88 -1.06 -8.77 -0.54
N TYR A 89 -1.87 -9.58 0.13
CA TYR A 89 -1.79 -9.73 1.59
C TYR A 89 -0.43 -10.29 2.04
N ALA A 90 0.08 -11.33 1.37
CA ALA A 90 1.39 -11.90 1.67
C ALA A 90 2.53 -10.88 1.45
N SER A 91 2.45 -10.09 0.37
CA SER A 91 3.39 -9.00 0.07
C SER A 91 3.42 -7.95 1.19
N LEU A 92 2.26 -7.49 1.65
CA LEU A 92 2.14 -6.56 2.78
C LEU A 92 2.77 -7.10 4.06
N GLN A 93 2.52 -8.38 4.37
CA GLN A 93 3.10 -8.99 5.57
C GLN A 93 4.62 -9.14 5.45
N GLY A 94 5.13 -9.46 4.26
CA GLY A 94 6.57 -9.52 3.99
C GLY A 94 7.26 -8.18 4.23
N MET A 95 6.63 -7.08 3.83
CA MET A 95 7.20 -5.73 4.00
C MET A 95 7.11 -5.18 5.42
N ARG A 96 6.24 -5.73 6.28
CA ARG A 96 6.07 -5.28 7.67
C ARG A 96 7.40 -5.25 8.44
N ALA A 97 8.20 -6.31 8.33
CA ALA A 97 9.47 -6.40 9.06
C ALA A 97 10.47 -5.35 8.58
N VAL A 98 10.55 -5.13 7.26
CA VAL A 98 11.44 -4.14 6.64
C VAL A 98 11.09 -2.73 7.09
N PHE A 99 9.80 -2.37 7.07
CA PHE A 99 9.39 -1.04 7.53
C PHE A 99 9.58 -0.84 9.03
N GLN A 100 9.43 -1.90 9.84
CA GLN A 100 9.72 -1.83 11.26
C GLN A 100 11.21 -1.54 11.53
N GLU A 101 12.11 -2.17 10.78
CA GLU A 101 13.55 -1.94 10.87
C GLU A 101 13.91 -0.50 10.48
N ILE A 102 13.44 -0.03 9.32
CA ILE A 102 13.67 1.35 8.85
C ILE A 102 13.16 2.37 9.87
N TRP A 103 12.00 2.11 10.46
CA TRP A 103 11.41 2.97 11.49
C TRP A 103 12.27 3.01 12.75
N GLU A 104 12.71 1.86 13.26
CA GLU A 104 13.54 1.76 14.46
C GLU A 104 14.88 2.46 14.29
N GLU A 105 15.55 2.26 13.15
CA GLU A 105 16.80 2.95 12.83
C GLU A 105 16.63 4.47 12.78
N SER A 106 15.54 4.94 12.16
CA SER A 106 15.22 6.36 12.06
C SER A 106 14.93 6.95 13.45
N TYR A 107 14.18 6.21 14.27
CA TYR A 107 13.86 6.60 15.64
C TYR A 107 15.12 6.71 16.51
N GLN A 108 15.98 5.69 16.50
CA GLN A 108 17.20 5.68 17.29
C GLN A 108 18.16 6.82 16.87
N ARG A 109 18.25 7.10 15.57
CA ARG A 109 19.06 8.23 15.06
C ARG A 109 18.60 9.56 15.65
N VAL A 110 17.29 9.81 15.61
CA VAL A 110 16.70 11.04 16.17
C VAL A 110 16.89 11.10 17.69
N ALA A 111 16.71 10.00 18.40
CA ALA A 111 16.91 9.94 19.85
C ALA A 111 18.37 10.28 20.22
N ASN A 112 19.34 9.71 19.51
CA ASN A 112 20.75 10.00 19.72
C ASN A 112 21.08 11.48 19.43
N GLU A 113 20.52 12.06 18.37
CA GLU A 113 20.71 13.49 18.08
C GLU A 113 20.16 14.38 19.20
N GLN A 114 19.00 14.03 19.78
CA GLN A 114 18.41 14.77 20.91
C GLN A 114 19.16 14.60 22.24
N GLU A 115 19.94 13.53 22.41
CA GLU A 115 20.80 13.36 23.58
C GLU A 115 22.09 14.18 23.48
N ILE A 116 22.58 14.37 22.25
CA ILE A 116 23.83 15.11 21.97
C ILE A 116 23.61 16.63 21.97
N TYR A 117 22.42 17.11 21.58
CA TYR A 117 22.08 18.54 21.45
C TYR A 117 21.11 19.02 22.53
#